data_AF-A0ABD0R6K5-F1
#
_entry.id   AF-A0ABD0R6K5-F1
#
_cell.length_a   1.000
_cell.length_b   1.000
_cell.length_c   1.000
_cell.angle_alpha   90.00
_cell.angle_beta   90.00
_cell.angle_gamma   90.00
#
_symmetry.space_group_name_H-M   'P 1'
#
loop_
_entity.id
_entity.type
_entity.pdbx_description
1 polymer ?
#
loop_
_entity_poly.entity_id
_entity_poly.type
_entity_poly.pdbx_seq_one_letter_code
_entity_poly.pdbx_strand_id
1 'polypeptide(L)'
;SDDNVISFVSLDNSETPFSGSGYEDPAGTLTVSNVTSDGFDLAWESNKHVGYDSYTVELKDFSGKWKEEVHLHAEVNDTKIRGLKASTEYQ
;
A
#
# COMPACT_ATOMS: atom_id res chain seq x y z
N SER A 1 42.17 33.06 9.90
CA SER A 1 41.13 33.47 8.97
C SER A 1 40.45 32.24 8.44
N ASP A 2 39.14 32.24 8.63
CA ASP A 2 38.14 31.37 8.01
C ASP A 2 38.20 31.49 6.48
N ASP A 3 38.04 30.38 5.76
CA ASP A 3 37.19 30.33 4.56
C ASP A 3 36.93 28.85 4.20
N ASN A 4 35.88 28.29 4.79
CA ASN A 4 35.34 26.99 4.39
C ASN A 4 34.42 27.22 3.17
N VAL A 5 35.00 27.24 1.97
CA VAL A 5 34.24 27.35 0.72
C VAL A 5 33.34 26.14 0.50
N ILE A 6 32.09 26.24 0.97
CA ILE A 6 31.03 25.31 0.55
C ILE A 6 30.73 25.60 -0.92
N SER A 7 31.25 24.75 -1.81
CA SER A 7 30.85 24.72 -3.21
C SER A 7 29.44 24.14 -3.30
N PHE A 8 28.46 24.99 -3.54
CA PHE A 8 27.11 24.59 -3.93
C PHE A 8 27.17 24.03 -5.35
N VAL A 9 27.42 22.73 -5.45
CA VAL A 9 27.00 21.98 -6.63
C VAL A 9 25.48 22.10 -6.71
N SER A 10 24.98 22.72 -7.78
CA SER A 10 23.56 22.67 -8.10
C SER A 10 23.19 21.20 -8.24
N LEU A 11 22.61 20.63 -7.18
CA LEU A 11 21.95 19.36 -7.25
C LEU A 11 20.76 19.61 -8.17
N ASP A 12 20.97 19.38 -9.47
CA ASP A 12 19.90 19.04 -10.39
C ASP A 12 19.10 17.98 -9.65
N ASN A 13 17.94 18.40 -9.15
CA ASN A 13 16.98 17.54 -8.50
C ASN A 13 16.46 16.65 -9.63
N SER A 14 17.25 15.63 -9.98
CA SER A 14 16.80 14.42 -10.62
C SER A 14 15.69 13.89 -9.72
N GLU A 15 14.47 14.36 -9.98
CA GLU A 15 13.27 13.56 -9.82
C GLU A 15 13.47 12.39 -10.78
N THR A 16 14.26 11.42 -10.32
CA THR A 16 14.12 10.07 -10.82
C THR A 16 12.65 9.74 -10.62
N PRO A 17 11.87 9.38 -11.67
CA PRO A 17 10.68 8.61 -11.39
C PRO A 17 11.19 7.44 -10.57
N PHE A 18 10.63 7.21 -9.38
CA PHE A 18 11.01 6.09 -8.52
C PHE A 18 10.70 4.77 -9.25
N SER A 19 11.52 4.41 -10.23
CA SER A 19 11.78 3.05 -10.68
C SER A 19 12.81 2.50 -9.71
N GLY A 20 12.36 2.29 -8.48
CA GLY A 20 13.11 1.57 -7.46
C GLY A 20 13.20 0.10 -7.88
N SER A 21 14.41 -0.42 -7.93
CA SER A 21 14.76 -1.80 -8.21
C SER A 21 13.86 -2.82 -7.50
N GLY A 22 13.09 -3.62 -8.24
CA GLY A 22 12.85 -5.04 -8.00
C GLY A 22 12.48 -5.55 -6.60
N TYR A 23 11.88 -4.74 -5.73
CA TYR A 23 11.07 -5.25 -4.62
C TYR A 23 9.63 -5.17 -5.11
N GLU A 24 9.21 -6.19 -5.86
CA GLU A 24 7.77 -6.45 -5.98
C GLU A 24 7.23 -6.51 -4.55
N ASP A 25 6.16 -5.75 -4.31
CA ASP A 25 5.48 -5.83 -3.02
C ASP A 25 5.20 -7.33 -2.76
N PRO A 26 5.65 -7.87 -1.61
CA PRO A 26 5.50 -9.29 -1.33
C PRO A 26 4.03 -9.75 -1.39
N ALA A 27 3.09 -8.88 -1.02
CA ALA A 27 1.66 -9.17 -1.07
C ALA A 27 1.10 -9.12 -2.51
N GLY A 28 1.89 -8.67 -3.48
CA GLY A 28 1.57 -8.60 -4.91
C GLY A 28 0.63 -7.46 -5.29
N THR A 29 -0.04 -7.60 -6.43
CA THR A 29 -0.93 -6.55 -6.95
C THR A 29 -2.29 -6.62 -6.28
N LEU A 30 -2.71 -5.54 -5.61
CA LEU A 30 -4.06 -5.39 -5.05
C LEU A 30 -5.03 -4.87 -6.12
N THR A 31 -6.19 -5.53 -6.23
CA THR A 31 -7.27 -5.18 -7.16
C THR A 31 -8.54 -4.90 -6.36
N VAL A 32 -9.09 -3.70 -6.52
CA VAL A 32 -10.38 -3.31 -5.94
C VAL A 32 -11.47 -3.42 -6.99
N SER A 33 -12.61 -3.99 -6.62
CA SER A 33 -13.76 -4.22 -7.50
C SER A 33 -15.07 -4.02 -6.75
N ASN A 34 -16.19 -3.92 -7.49
CA ASN A 34 -17.53 -3.89 -6.92
C ASN A 34 -17.72 -2.86 -5.79
N VAL A 35 -17.25 -1.62 -6.04
CA VAL A 35 -17.33 -0.51 -5.10
C VAL A 35 -18.78 -0.07 -4.94
N THR A 36 -19.20 0.05 -3.69
CA THR A 36 -20.54 0.47 -3.25
C THR A 36 -20.40 1.55 -2.18
N SER A 37 -21.50 2.19 -1.80
CA SER A 37 -21.49 3.22 -0.74
C SER A 37 -21.07 2.72 0.63
N ASP A 38 -21.04 1.40 0.86
CA ASP A 38 -20.72 0.77 2.13
C ASP A 38 -19.43 -0.07 2.07
N GLY A 39 -18.78 -0.20 0.91
CA GLY A 39 -17.61 -1.06 0.80
C GLY A 39 -17.29 -1.54 -0.61
N PHE A 40 -16.36 -2.48 -0.71
CA PHE A 40 -15.81 -2.99 -1.96
C PHE A 40 -15.32 -4.43 -1.81
N ASP A 41 -15.06 -5.08 -2.94
CA ASP A 41 -14.38 -6.37 -3.00
C ASP A 41 -12.89 -6.13 -3.27
N LEU A 42 -12.02 -6.78 -2.52
CA LEU A 42 -10.57 -6.66 -2.59
C LEU A 42 -9.97 -8.01 -2.96
N ALA A 43 -9.11 -8.06 -3.96
CA ALA A 43 -8.35 -9.25 -4.34
C ALA A 43 -6.86 -8.91 -4.44
N TRP A 44 -5.98 -9.90 -4.22
CA TRP A 44 -4.54 -9.75 -4.36
C TRP A 44 -3.90 -10.99 -4.97
N GLU A 45 -2.78 -10.80 -5.64
CA GLU A 45 -1.98 -11.90 -6.18
C GLU A 45 -0.88 -12.30 -5.21
N SER A 46 -1.04 -13.43 -4.53
CA SER A 46 0.00 -13.93 -3.63
C SER A 46 1.26 -14.34 -4.40
N ASN A 47 2.43 -13.88 -3.95
CA ASN A 47 3.70 -14.33 -4.52
C ASN A 47 3.94 -15.81 -4.17
N LYS A 48 3.75 -16.70 -5.15
CA LYS A 48 3.89 -18.17 -4.96
C LYS A 48 5.28 -18.62 -4.50
N HIS A 49 6.30 -17.77 -4.66
CA HIS A 49 7.66 -18.07 -4.22
C HIS A 49 7.87 -17.76 -2.73
N VAL A 50 6.96 -17.02 -2.11
CA VAL A 50 6.98 -16.70 -0.68
C VAL A 50 5.82 -17.42 -0.01
N GLY A 51 6.13 -18.34 0.90
CA GLY A 51 5.13 -18.99 1.73
C GLY A 51 4.66 -18.05 2.83
N TYR A 52 3.51 -17.41 2.63
CA TYR A 52 2.81 -16.69 3.69
C TYR A 52 2.01 -17.67 4.54
N ASP A 53 1.82 -17.39 5.83
CA ASP A 53 0.89 -18.12 6.70
C ASP A 53 -0.49 -17.47 6.73
N SER A 54 -0.54 -16.14 6.60
CA SER A 54 -1.76 -15.34 6.67
C SER A 54 -1.60 -13.97 6.02
N TYR A 55 -2.74 -13.33 5.75
CA TYR A 55 -2.85 -11.95 5.32
C TYR A 55 -3.66 -11.15 6.33
N THR A 56 -3.23 -9.93 6.60
CA THR A 56 -4.01 -8.96 7.37
C THR A 56 -4.37 -7.81 6.45
N VAL A 57 -5.66 -7.52 6.32
CA VAL A 57 -6.15 -6.35 5.59
C VAL A 57 -6.43 -5.25 6.60
N GLU A 58 -5.71 -4.16 6.46
CA GLU A 58 -5.87 -2.96 7.27
C GLU A 58 -6.38 -1.82 6.39
N LEU A 59 -7.24 -0.98 6.95
CA LEU A 59 -7.71 0.23 6.29
C LEU A 59 -7.40 1.45 7.14
N LYS A 60 -7.07 2.54 6.46
CA LYS A 60 -6.87 3.86 7.07
C LYS A 60 -7.75 4.89 6.40
N ASP A 61 -8.58 5.50 7.22
CA ASP A 61 -9.43 6.63 6.88
C ASP A 61 -8.69 7.98 7.07
N PHE A 62 -9.32 9.11 6.74
CA PHE A 62 -8.81 10.47 7.00
C PHE A 62 -8.45 10.75 8.47
N SER A 63 -9.00 9.99 9.42
CA SER A 63 -8.61 10.02 10.84
C SER A 63 -7.15 9.60 11.07
N GLY A 64 -6.51 8.97 10.08
CA GLY A 64 -5.09 8.65 10.08
C GLY A 64 -4.73 7.38 10.84
N LYS A 65 -5.73 6.66 11.38
CA LYS A 65 -5.52 5.42 12.13
C LYS A 65 -5.77 4.20 11.26
N TRP A 66 -4.79 3.31 11.21
CA TRP A 66 -4.97 1.97 10.65
C TRP A 66 -5.88 1.15 11.56
N LYS A 67 -6.80 0.42 10.93
CA LYS A 67 -7.70 -0.51 11.58
C LYS A 67 -7.63 -1.83 10.83
N GLU A 68 -7.31 -2.89 11.55
CA GLU A 68 -7.48 -4.25 11.04
C GLU A 68 -8.95 -4.52 10.76
N GLU A 69 -9.27 -4.81 9.50
CA GLU A 69 -10.62 -5.16 9.08
C GLU A 69 -10.81 -6.68 9.06
N VAL A 70 -9.82 -7.42 8.57
CA VAL A 70 -9.91 -8.87 8.50
C VAL A 70 -8.52 -9.53 8.51
N HIS A 71 -8.46 -10.68 9.17
CA HIS A 71 -7.31 -11.59 9.14
C HIS A 71 -7.70 -12.87 8.40
N LEU A 72 -6.86 -13.29 7.46
CA LEU A 72 -7.17 -14.34 6.48
C LEU A 72 -6.02 -15.35 6.39
N HIS A 73 -6.35 -16.59 6.09
CA HIS A 73 -5.34 -17.63 5.82
C HIS A 73 -4.64 -17.38 4.48
N ALA A 74 -3.41 -17.88 4.33
CA ALA A 74 -2.61 -17.69 3.12
C ALA A 74 -3.21 -18.25 1.82
N GLU A 75 -4.19 -19.16 1.94
CA GLU A 75 -4.91 -19.72 0.79
C GLU A 75 -5.93 -18.74 0.18
N VAL A 76 -6.26 -17.68 0.93
CA VAL A 76 -7.23 -16.66 0.53
C VAL A 76 -6.52 -15.54 -0.23
N ASN A 77 -7.10 -15.16 -1.35
CA ASN A 77 -6.62 -14.11 -2.23
C ASN A 77 -7.69 -13.05 -2.55
N ASP A 78 -8.86 -13.15 -1.91
CA ASP A 78 -9.92 -12.15 -2.02
C ASP A 78 -10.71 -12.02 -0.71
N THR A 79 -11.31 -10.85 -0.50
CA THR A 79 -12.22 -10.59 0.60
C THR A 79 -13.19 -9.46 0.28
N LYS A 80 -14.27 -9.38 1.05
CA LYS A 80 -15.26 -8.30 0.93
C LYS A 80 -15.18 -7.39 2.14
N ILE A 81 -14.89 -6.13 1.89
CA ILE A 81 -14.87 -5.07 2.90
C ILE A 81 -16.24 -4.39 2.90
N ARG A 82 -16.85 -4.25 4.07
CA ARG A 82 -18.22 -3.73 4.27
C ARG A 82 -18.29 -2.89 5.55
N GLY A 83 -19.34 -2.09 5.71
CA GLY A 83 -19.49 -1.19 6.86
C GLY A 83 -18.65 0.09 6.76
N LEU A 84 -18.15 0.42 5.58
CA LEU A 84 -17.41 1.65 5.32
C LEU A 84 -18.34 2.85 5.22
N LYS A 85 -17.79 4.02 5.52
CA LYS A 85 -18.50 5.27 5.38
C LYS A 85 -18.56 5.67 3.89
N ALA A 86 -19.77 5.98 3.42
CA ALA A 86 -19.97 6.47 2.07
C ALA A 86 -19.17 7.75 1.81
N SER A 87 -18.64 7.87 0.59
CA SER A 87 -17.90 9.04 0.13
C SER A 87 -16.65 9.36 0.98
N THR A 88 -16.02 8.32 1.51
CA THR A 88 -14.78 8.40 2.28
C THR A 88 -13.67 7.67 1.53
N GLU A 89 -12.49 8.29 1.49
CA GLU A 89 -11.28 7.67 0.93
C GLU A 89 -10.62 6.80 2.00
N TYR A 90 -10.19 5.61 1.59
CA TYR A 90 -9.48 4.64 2.41
C TYR A 90 -8.16 4.28 1.74
N GLN A 91 -7.12 4.16 2.56
CA GLN A 91 -5.81 3.61 2.19
C GLN A 91 -5.63 2.22 2.78
#